data_AF-A0A0S8DNB5-F1
#
_entry.id   AF-A0A0S8DNB5-F1
#
_cell.length_a   1.000
_cell.length_b   1.000
_cell.length_c   1.000
_cell.angle_alpha   90.00
_cell.angle_beta   90.00
_cell.angle_gamma   90.00
#
_symmetry.space_group_name_H-M   'P 1'
#
loop_
_entity.id
_entity.type
_entity.pdbx_description
1 polymer ?
#
loop_
_entity_poly.entity_id
_entity_poly.type
_entity_poly.pdbx_seq_one_letter_code
_entity_poly.pdbx_strand_id
1 'polypeptide(L)'
;MTPQQRQEIARLFAALEYGEQLAHHCALQQSKWVGANTERRFLRAQARQEALHASLFRRAAEWLAPKQRYDVPAPLREFGERVQRACARDDLTETLVGSQVVLEGFGEEILTRLNRGMDHQRIGFARQRNLILRQERSHHAFGLHAVRRHVEQGLTTPEHVRSLAADFLDLSQRMAQDMASVFVALDEDADAYFRALTQKLPSWLV
;
A
#
# COMPACT_ATOMS: atom_id res chain seq x y z
N MET A 1 24.15 2.06 -10.41
CA MET A 1 23.24 0.89 -10.49
C MET A 1 23.64 0.01 -11.66
N THR A 2 23.74 -1.29 -11.45
CA THR A 2 23.91 -2.30 -12.52
C THR A 2 22.62 -2.47 -13.32
N PRO A 3 22.66 -3.07 -14.53
CA PRO A 3 21.45 -3.39 -15.30
C PRO A 3 20.45 -4.26 -14.51
N GLN A 4 20.94 -5.25 -13.76
CA GLN A 4 20.11 -6.10 -12.92
C GLN A 4 19.42 -5.30 -11.80
N GLN A 5 20.15 -4.42 -11.09
CA GLN A 5 19.55 -3.54 -10.07
C GLN A 5 18.46 -2.64 -10.66
N ARG A 6 18.65 -2.12 -11.88
CA ARG A 6 17.62 -1.32 -12.56
C ARG A 6 16.35 -2.14 -12.82
N GLN A 7 16.50 -3.39 -13.24
CA GLN A 7 15.37 -4.29 -13.51
C GLN A 7 14.60 -4.64 -12.22
N GLU A 8 15.29 -4.93 -11.12
CA GLU A 8 14.66 -5.23 -9.83
C GLU A 8 13.88 -4.02 -9.29
N ILE A 9 14.46 -2.81 -9.33
CA ILE A 9 13.75 -1.60 -8.90
C ILE A 9 12.57 -1.29 -9.82
N ALA A 10 12.72 -1.49 -11.14
CA ALA A 10 11.60 -1.32 -12.07
C ALA A 10 10.46 -2.31 -11.80
N ARG A 11 10.77 -3.57 -11.44
CA ARG A 11 9.78 -4.56 -10.99
C ARG A 11 9.03 -4.09 -9.73
N LEU A 12 9.75 -3.53 -8.76
CA LEU A 12 9.13 -2.97 -7.55
C LEU A 12 8.24 -1.77 -7.86
N PHE A 13 8.67 -0.85 -8.73
CA PHE A 13 7.80 0.26 -9.15
C PHE A 13 6.58 -0.21 -9.92
N ALA A 14 6.67 -1.27 -10.73
CA ALA A 14 5.50 -1.87 -11.36
C ALA A 14 4.53 -2.48 -10.32
N ALA A 15 5.05 -3.12 -9.26
CA ALA A 15 4.23 -3.63 -8.17
C ALA A 15 3.56 -2.50 -7.37
N LEU A 16 4.31 -1.43 -7.03
CA LEU A 16 3.76 -0.25 -6.37
C LEU A 16 2.68 0.41 -7.22
N GLU A 17 2.91 0.56 -8.53
CA GLU A 17 1.91 1.10 -9.45
C GLU A 17 0.58 0.33 -9.42
N TYR A 18 0.63 -1.00 -9.40
CA TYR A 18 -0.56 -1.82 -9.24
C TYR A 18 -1.25 -1.59 -7.89
N GLY A 19 -0.48 -1.51 -6.79
CA GLY A 19 -0.98 -1.18 -5.46
C GLY A 19 -1.73 0.16 -5.44
N GLU A 20 -1.14 1.20 -6.03
CA GLU A 20 -1.76 2.53 -6.15
C GLU A 20 -3.05 2.51 -6.98
N GLN A 21 -3.10 1.74 -8.06
CA GLN A 21 -4.33 1.59 -8.84
C GLN A 21 -5.45 0.92 -8.02
N LEU A 22 -5.08 -0.07 -7.19
CA LEU A 22 -6.03 -0.72 -6.29
C LEU A 22 -6.54 0.27 -5.22
N ALA A 23 -5.64 0.99 -4.57
CA ALA A 23 -5.96 2.01 -3.56
C ALA A 23 -6.84 3.11 -4.16
N HIS A 24 -6.53 3.59 -5.37
CA HIS A 24 -7.34 4.54 -6.13
C HIS A 24 -8.79 4.06 -6.28
N HIS A 25 -8.97 2.84 -6.80
CA HIS A 25 -10.29 2.29 -7.06
C HIS A 25 -11.05 2.11 -5.75
N CYS A 26 -10.40 1.55 -4.73
CA CYS A 26 -10.99 1.32 -3.43
C CYS A 26 -11.45 2.63 -2.77
N ALA A 27 -10.60 3.66 -2.75
CA ALA A 27 -10.94 4.96 -2.19
C ALA A 27 -12.13 5.62 -2.91
N LEU A 28 -12.26 5.46 -4.24
CA LEU A 28 -13.44 5.93 -4.96
C LEU A 28 -14.72 5.22 -4.51
N GLN A 29 -14.67 3.90 -4.32
CA GLN A 29 -15.83 3.14 -3.85
C GLN A 29 -16.20 3.49 -2.41
N GLN A 30 -15.21 3.49 -1.51
CA GLN A 30 -15.39 3.90 -0.11
C GLN A 30 -16.02 5.29 0.00
N SER A 31 -15.65 6.23 -0.87
CA SER A 31 -16.23 7.57 -0.86
C SER A 31 -17.75 7.62 -1.10
N LYS A 32 -18.32 6.57 -1.72
CA LYS A 32 -19.76 6.44 -1.95
C LYS A 32 -20.48 5.88 -0.73
N TRP A 33 -19.82 5.00 0.04
CA TRP A 33 -20.43 4.30 1.18
C TRP A 33 -20.30 5.08 2.50
N VAL A 34 -19.25 5.89 2.66
CA VAL A 34 -19.08 6.68 3.89
C VAL A 34 -20.19 7.71 4.06
N GLY A 35 -20.74 7.75 5.28
CA GLY A 35 -21.82 8.68 5.64
C GLY A 35 -21.35 10.12 5.84
N ALA A 36 -20.14 10.31 6.38
CA ALA A 36 -19.64 11.64 6.72
C ALA A 36 -19.05 12.38 5.50
N ASN A 37 -19.45 13.65 5.31
CA ASN A 37 -18.97 14.48 4.21
C ASN A 37 -17.44 14.73 4.26
N THR A 38 -16.85 14.80 5.45
CA THR A 38 -15.41 14.96 5.65
C THR A 38 -14.64 13.74 5.16
N GLU A 39 -15.07 12.53 5.53
CA GLU A 39 -14.49 11.25 5.08
C GLU A 39 -14.61 11.10 3.56
N ARG A 40 -15.79 11.41 3.01
CA ARG A 40 -16.00 11.41 1.55
C ARG A 40 -15.03 12.33 0.82
N ARG A 41 -14.80 13.54 1.36
CA ARG A 41 -13.84 14.50 0.78
C ARG A 41 -12.41 14.00 0.88
N PHE A 42 -12.04 13.39 2.00
CA PHE A 42 -10.73 12.79 2.21
C PHE A 42 -10.48 11.69 1.17
N LEU A 43 -11.37 10.71 1.07
CA LEU A 43 -11.24 9.58 0.15
C LEU A 43 -11.21 9.99 -1.32
N ARG A 44 -11.97 11.03 -1.71
CA ARG A 44 -11.87 11.61 -3.07
C ARG A 44 -10.55 12.32 -3.32
N ALA A 45 -9.96 12.95 -2.30
CA ALA A 45 -8.64 13.54 -2.41
C ALA A 45 -7.58 12.44 -2.52
N GLN A 46 -7.65 11.41 -1.66
CA GLN A 46 -6.81 10.23 -1.70
C GLN A 46 -6.84 9.57 -3.08
N ALA A 47 -8.02 9.27 -3.63
CA ALA A 47 -8.12 8.67 -4.96
C ALA A 47 -7.36 9.48 -6.03
N ARG A 48 -7.37 10.82 -5.97
CA ARG A 48 -6.58 11.64 -6.91
C ARG A 48 -5.08 11.53 -6.66
N GLN A 49 -4.67 11.37 -5.40
CA GLN A 49 -3.27 11.19 -5.00
C GLN A 49 -2.76 9.84 -5.52
N GLU A 50 -3.51 8.75 -5.31
CA GLU A 50 -3.07 7.42 -5.79
C GLU A 50 -2.99 7.36 -7.31
N ALA A 51 -3.90 8.04 -8.02
CA ALA A 51 -3.80 8.16 -9.49
C ALA A 51 -2.50 8.86 -9.93
N LEU A 52 -2.04 9.86 -9.17
CA LEU A 52 -0.75 10.51 -9.41
C LEU A 52 0.41 9.60 -9.03
N HIS A 53 0.35 8.90 -7.89
CA HIS A 53 1.36 7.94 -7.45
C HIS A 53 1.55 6.82 -8.48
N ALA A 54 0.45 6.18 -8.91
CA ALA A 54 0.45 5.16 -9.96
C ALA A 54 1.15 5.68 -11.23
N SER A 55 0.81 6.89 -11.69
CA SER A 55 1.46 7.46 -12.87
C SER A 55 2.95 7.74 -12.66
N LEU A 56 3.38 8.10 -11.44
CA LEU A 56 4.78 8.33 -11.13
C LEU A 56 5.57 7.02 -11.11
N PHE A 57 5.04 5.98 -10.46
CA PHE A 57 5.69 4.66 -10.42
C PHE A 57 5.77 4.00 -11.79
N ARG A 58 4.72 4.08 -12.61
CA ARG A 58 4.77 3.62 -14.01
C ARG A 58 5.91 4.27 -14.78
N ARG A 59 6.00 5.60 -14.73
CA ARG A 59 7.05 6.36 -15.43
C ARG A 59 8.44 6.02 -14.90
N ALA A 60 8.58 5.81 -13.59
CA ALA A 60 9.83 5.40 -12.97
C ALA A 60 10.26 4.00 -13.44
N ALA A 61 9.34 3.04 -13.50
CA ALA A 61 9.59 1.70 -14.04
C ALA A 61 10.03 1.76 -15.52
N GLU A 62 9.29 2.50 -16.35
CA GLU A 62 9.58 2.67 -17.79
C GLU A 62 10.95 3.34 -18.03
N TRP A 63 11.32 4.31 -17.21
CA TRP A 63 12.63 4.98 -17.30
C TRP A 63 13.79 4.05 -16.90
N LEU A 64 13.58 3.24 -15.86
CA LEU A 64 14.60 2.32 -15.38
C LEU A 64 14.83 1.15 -16.34
N ALA A 65 13.77 0.56 -16.88
CA ALA A 65 13.82 -0.59 -17.78
C ALA A 65 12.83 -0.43 -18.96
N PRO A 66 13.20 0.36 -19.99
CA PRO A 66 12.34 0.61 -21.13
C PRO A 66 11.93 -0.68 -21.86
N LYS A 67 10.68 -0.75 -22.32
CA LYS A 67 10.10 -1.87 -23.08
C LYS A 67 9.95 -3.19 -22.30
N GLN A 68 10.33 -3.22 -21.02
CA GLN A 68 10.09 -4.39 -20.18
C GLN A 68 8.65 -4.38 -19.67
N ARG A 69 8.05 -5.58 -19.60
CA ARG A 69 6.76 -5.80 -18.95
C ARG A 69 7.01 -6.61 -17.70
N TYR A 70 6.33 -6.24 -16.62
CA TYR A 70 6.42 -6.90 -15.33
C TYR A 70 5.05 -7.49 -15.00
N ASP A 71 5.04 -8.76 -14.64
CA ASP A 71 3.83 -9.37 -14.10
C ASP A 71 3.61 -8.91 -12.66
N VAL A 72 2.36 -8.67 -12.31
CA VAL A 72 1.96 -8.40 -10.93
C VAL A 72 2.24 -9.64 -10.10
N PRO A 73 3.00 -9.54 -8.98
CA PRO A 73 3.24 -10.64 -8.06
C PRO A 73 1.95 -11.36 -7.68
N ALA A 74 1.97 -12.69 -7.64
CA ALA A 74 0.78 -13.48 -7.33
C ALA A 74 0.13 -13.09 -5.98
N PRO A 75 0.88 -12.86 -4.88
CA PRO A 75 0.28 -12.41 -3.62
C PRO A 75 -0.37 -11.03 -3.72
N LEU A 76 0.19 -10.09 -4.50
CA LEU A 76 -0.39 -8.75 -4.70
C LEU A 76 -1.66 -8.83 -5.56
N ARG A 77 -1.70 -9.72 -6.55
CA ARG A 77 -2.92 -9.99 -7.32
C ARG A 77 -4.01 -10.57 -6.43
N GLU A 78 -3.68 -11.57 -5.62
CA GLU A 78 -4.60 -12.20 -4.67
C GLU A 78 -5.15 -11.17 -3.65
N PHE A 79 -4.28 -10.29 -3.15
CA PHE A 79 -4.67 -9.14 -2.31
C PHE A 79 -5.67 -8.24 -3.04
N GLY A 80 -5.36 -7.85 -4.27
CA GLY A 80 -6.23 -7.00 -5.08
C GLY A 80 -7.59 -7.62 -5.36
N GLU A 81 -7.63 -8.89 -5.73
CA GLU A 81 -8.88 -9.62 -5.92
C GLU A 81 -9.73 -9.67 -4.65
N ARG A 82 -9.10 -9.83 -3.47
CA ARG A 82 -9.82 -9.80 -2.20
C ARG A 82 -10.43 -8.43 -1.92
N VAL A 83 -9.67 -7.35 -2.07
CA VAL A 83 -10.19 -5.97 -1.92
C VAL A 83 -11.31 -5.70 -2.92
N GLN A 84 -11.18 -6.15 -4.17
CA GLN A 84 -12.22 -6.00 -5.19
C GLN A 84 -13.49 -6.79 -4.85
N ARG A 85 -13.36 -8.02 -4.34
CA ARG A 85 -14.51 -8.80 -3.85
C ARG A 85 -15.21 -8.12 -2.67
N ALA A 86 -14.46 -7.53 -1.73
CA ALA A 86 -15.02 -6.74 -0.65
C ALA A 86 -15.75 -5.49 -1.20
N CYS A 87 -15.15 -4.83 -2.20
CA CYS A 87 -15.81 -3.70 -2.86
C CYS A 87 -17.11 -4.10 -3.56
N ALA A 88 -17.15 -5.26 -4.21
CA ALA A 88 -18.35 -5.76 -4.88
C ALA A 88 -19.49 -6.11 -3.91
N ARG A 89 -19.18 -6.30 -2.62
CA ARG A 89 -20.15 -6.54 -1.54
C ARG A 89 -20.51 -5.27 -0.76
N ASP A 90 -19.99 -4.11 -1.15
CA ASP A 90 -20.08 -2.86 -0.39
C ASP A 90 -19.57 -3.01 1.07
N ASP A 91 -18.62 -3.92 1.31
CA ASP A 91 -18.08 -4.17 2.64
C ASP A 91 -17.06 -3.09 3.02
N LEU A 92 -17.57 -1.99 3.59
CA LEU A 92 -16.74 -0.86 3.97
C LEU A 92 -15.68 -1.25 5.02
N THR A 93 -15.99 -2.16 5.96
CA THR A 93 -15.01 -2.56 7.00
C THR A 93 -13.86 -3.34 6.38
N GLU A 94 -14.14 -4.36 5.57
CA GLU A 94 -13.09 -5.15 4.93
C GLU A 94 -12.24 -4.31 3.96
N THR A 95 -12.85 -3.40 3.20
CA THR A 95 -12.10 -2.51 2.31
C THR A 95 -11.22 -1.51 3.07
N LEU A 96 -11.68 -0.99 4.21
CA LEU A 96 -10.86 -0.11 5.07
C LEU A 96 -9.68 -0.88 5.67
N VAL A 97 -9.90 -2.10 6.16
CA VAL A 97 -8.81 -2.95 6.70
C VAL A 97 -7.80 -3.29 5.61
N GLY A 98 -8.26 -3.81 4.48
CA GLY A 98 -7.38 -4.22 3.39
C GLY A 98 -6.62 -3.05 2.78
N SER A 99 -7.34 -2.05 2.25
CA SER A 99 -6.70 -0.94 1.54
C SER A 99 -6.06 0.05 2.51
N GLN A 100 -6.84 0.67 3.39
CA GLN A 100 -6.38 1.83 4.17
C GLN A 100 -5.43 1.45 5.31
N VAL A 101 -5.65 0.31 5.95
CA VAL A 101 -4.80 -0.11 7.07
C VAL A 101 -3.59 -0.90 6.56
N VAL A 102 -3.81 -2.01 5.85
CA VAL A 102 -2.73 -2.93 5.50
C VAL A 102 -1.95 -2.47 4.28
N LEU A 103 -2.61 -2.14 3.15
CA LEU A 103 -1.91 -1.77 1.92
C LEU A 103 -1.15 -0.44 2.06
N GLU A 104 -1.78 0.63 2.53
CA GLU A 104 -1.11 1.93 2.77
C GLU A 104 0.02 1.79 3.79
N GLY A 105 -0.20 1.02 4.85
CA GLY A 105 0.81 0.78 5.87
C GLY A 105 2.04 0.05 5.31
N PHE A 106 1.81 -0.96 4.46
CA PHE A 106 2.87 -1.69 3.78
C PHE A 106 3.59 -0.83 2.73
N GLY A 107 2.84 -0.05 1.95
CA GLY A 107 3.37 0.94 1.01
C GLY A 107 4.26 1.97 1.68
N GLU A 108 3.84 2.50 2.84
CA GLU A 108 4.64 3.42 3.65
C GLU A 108 5.99 2.81 4.07
N GLU A 109 5.99 1.55 4.51
CA GLU A 109 7.23 0.85 4.89
C GLU A 109 8.16 0.65 3.70
N ILE A 110 7.61 0.21 2.56
CA ILE A 110 8.36 0.06 1.32
C ILE A 110 8.99 1.40 0.92
N LEU A 111 8.20 2.47 0.88
CA LEU A 111 8.65 3.79 0.44
C LEU A 111 9.64 4.44 1.41
N THR A 112 9.48 4.22 2.72
CA THR A 112 10.42 4.73 3.72
C THR A 112 11.82 4.16 3.51
N ARG A 113 11.94 2.85 3.25
CA ARG A 113 13.22 2.18 3.06
C ARG A 113 13.78 2.41 1.66
N LEU A 114 12.94 2.41 0.63
CA LEU A 114 13.35 2.86 -0.71
C LEU A 114 13.95 4.25 -0.68
N ASN A 115 13.36 5.20 0.07
CA ASN A 115 13.90 6.54 0.21
C ASN A 115 15.31 6.53 0.81
N ARG A 116 15.54 5.74 1.87
CA ARG A 116 16.88 5.59 2.47
C ARG A 116 17.90 5.03 1.47
N GLY A 117 17.55 3.96 0.77
CA GLY A 117 18.42 3.36 -0.25
C GLY A 117 18.71 4.30 -1.43
N MET A 118 17.69 5.04 -1.90
CA MET A 118 17.84 6.01 -3.00
C MET A 118 18.64 7.25 -2.59
N ASP A 119 18.48 7.75 -1.36
CA ASP A 119 19.26 8.87 -0.83
C ASP A 119 20.74 8.50 -0.70
N HIS A 120 21.05 7.29 -0.21
CA HIS A 120 22.42 6.76 -0.17
C HIS A 120 23.05 6.70 -1.57
N GLN A 121 22.25 6.43 -2.61
CA GLN A 121 22.71 6.38 -4.01
C GLN A 121 22.58 7.72 -4.76
N ARG A 122 22.21 8.83 -4.08
CA ARG A 122 22.02 10.18 -4.66
C ARG A 122 21.05 10.22 -5.85
N ILE A 123 20.03 9.38 -5.84
CA ILE A 123 19.01 9.35 -6.90
C ILE A 123 18.01 10.51 -6.61
N GLY A 124 17.77 11.38 -7.60
CA GLY A 124 16.97 12.62 -7.45
C GLY A 124 15.49 12.42 -7.09
N PHE A 125 14.71 13.51 -7.01
CA PHE A 125 13.26 13.55 -6.65
C PHE A 125 12.89 13.46 -5.15
N ALA A 126 13.81 13.78 -4.23
CA ALA A 126 13.55 13.73 -2.79
C ALA A 126 12.27 14.47 -2.34
N ARG A 127 11.94 15.63 -2.95
CA ARG A 127 10.72 16.39 -2.62
C ARG A 127 9.45 15.61 -2.94
N GLN A 128 9.37 15.02 -4.13
CA GLN A 128 8.23 14.21 -4.57
C GLN A 128 8.10 12.98 -3.68
N ARG A 129 9.20 12.29 -3.40
CA ARG A 129 9.18 11.09 -2.54
C ARG A 129 8.71 11.38 -1.12
N ASN A 130 9.17 12.50 -0.53
CA ASN A 130 8.72 12.94 0.79
C ASN A 130 7.24 13.35 0.81
N LEU A 131 6.74 13.89 -0.31
CA LEU A 131 5.32 14.22 -0.43
C LEU A 131 4.46 12.95 -0.44
N ILE A 132 4.81 11.97 -1.28
CA ILE A 132 4.12 10.66 -1.35
C ILE A 132 4.12 10.03 0.04
N LEU A 133 5.28 9.90 0.68
CA LEU A 133 5.38 9.29 2.00
C LEU A 133 4.51 9.98 3.07
N ARG A 134 4.34 11.31 2.98
CA ARG A 134 3.42 12.04 3.88
C ARG A 134 1.96 11.72 3.58
N GLN A 135 1.62 11.48 2.32
CA GLN A 135 0.27 11.11 1.89
C GLN A 135 -0.07 9.71 2.39
N GLU A 136 0.79 8.71 2.15
CA GLU A 136 0.65 7.33 2.65
C GLU A 136 0.37 7.30 4.16
N ARG A 137 1.18 8.04 4.94
CA ARG A 137 0.98 8.17 6.40
C ARG A 137 -0.39 8.72 6.77
N SER A 138 -0.87 9.69 6.00
CA SER A 138 -2.20 10.28 6.22
C SER A 138 -3.31 9.31 5.88
N HIS A 139 -3.16 8.51 4.82
CA HIS A 139 -4.13 7.49 4.41
C HIS A 139 -4.19 6.36 5.43
N HIS A 140 -3.03 5.86 5.86
CA HIS A 140 -2.92 4.86 6.91
C HIS A 140 -3.56 5.33 8.23
N ALA A 141 -3.23 6.55 8.67
CA ALA A 141 -3.83 7.12 9.88
C ALA A 141 -5.37 7.29 9.76
N PHE A 142 -5.86 7.66 8.59
CA PHE A 142 -7.29 7.70 8.30
C PHE A 142 -7.92 6.31 8.42
N GLY A 143 -7.31 5.28 7.83
CA GLY A 143 -7.77 3.89 7.92
C GLY A 143 -7.90 3.42 9.36
N LEU A 144 -6.86 3.61 10.16
CA LEU A 144 -6.87 3.25 11.58
C LEU A 144 -8.00 3.94 12.36
N HIS A 145 -8.21 5.24 12.11
CA HIS A 145 -9.28 5.99 12.76
C HIS A 145 -10.68 5.52 12.31
N ALA A 146 -10.86 5.29 11.01
CA ALA A 146 -12.14 4.86 10.44
C ALA A 146 -12.55 3.47 10.95
N VAL A 147 -11.61 2.52 10.98
CA VAL A 147 -11.86 1.16 11.50
C VAL A 147 -12.16 1.20 13.00
N ARG A 148 -11.40 1.99 13.78
CA ARG A 148 -11.69 2.17 15.22
C ARG A 148 -13.12 2.69 15.43
N ARG A 149 -13.54 3.68 14.65
CA ARG A 149 -14.90 4.23 14.73
C ARG A 149 -15.97 3.18 14.40
N HIS A 150 -15.74 2.30 13.43
CA HIS A 150 -16.66 1.19 13.13
C HIS A 150 -16.83 0.26 14.35
N VAL A 151 -15.75 -0.03 15.05
CA VAL A 151 -15.79 -0.82 16.31
C VAL A 151 -16.56 -0.07 17.40
N GLU A 152 -16.24 1.20 17.63
CA GLU A 152 -16.88 2.04 18.66
C GLU A 152 -18.39 2.23 18.41
N GLN A 153 -18.81 2.23 17.14
CA GLN A 153 -20.21 2.34 16.73
C GLN A 153 -20.95 0.99 16.70
N GLY A 154 -20.28 -0.13 16.98
CA GLY A 154 -20.87 -1.47 16.92
C GLY A 154 -21.19 -1.96 15.50
N LEU A 155 -20.60 -1.34 14.46
CA LEU A 155 -20.74 -1.78 13.06
C LEU A 155 -19.91 -3.05 12.78
N THR A 156 -18.91 -3.32 13.61
CA THR A 156 -18.05 -4.51 13.56
C THR A 156 -17.54 -4.81 14.96
N THR A 157 -16.97 -6.00 15.15
CA THR A 157 -16.26 -6.37 16.39
C THR A 157 -14.75 -6.29 16.21
N PRO A 158 -13.97 -6.08 17.28
CA PRO A 158 -12.51 -6.18 17.24
C PRO A 158 -12.03 -7.53 16.68
N GLU A 159 -12.69 -8.63 17.04
CA GLU A 159 -12.36 -9.99 16.60
C GLU A 159 -12.49 -10.13 15.08
N HIS A 160 -13.57 -9.58 14.51
CA HIS A 160 -13.76 -9.60 13.06
C HIS A 160 -12.67 -8.80 12.35
N VAL A 161 -12.35 -7.61 12.86
CA VAL A 161 -11.30 -6.77 12.28
C VAL A 161 -9.93 -7.45 12.34
N ARG A 162 -9.57 -8.08 13.48
CA ARG A 162 -8.33 -8.87 13.60
C ARG A 162 -8.28 -10.00 12.60
N SER A 163 -9.38 -10.72 12.40
CA SER A 163 -9.46 -11.79 11.40
C SER A 163 -9.23 -11.28 9.99
N LEU A 164 -9.84 -10.14 9.62
CA LEU A 164 -9.64 -9.50 8.32
C LEU A 164 -8.17 -9.05 8.15
N ALA A 165 -7.62 -8.41 9.17
CA ALA A 165 -6.24 -7.92 9.15
C ALA A 165 -5.24 -9.07 8.99
N ALA A 166 -5.43 -10.19 9.71
CA ALA A 166 -4.57 -11.37 9.63
C ALA A 166 -4.45 -11.89 8.19
N ASP A 167 -5.59 -12.00 7.48
CA ASP A 167 -5.58 -12.48 6.09
C ASP A 167 -4.82 -11.54 5.14
N PHE A 168 -4.99 -10.23 5.29
CA PHE A 168 -4.26 -9.26 4.47
C PHE A 168 -2.78 -9.15 4.86
N LEU A 169 -2.45 -9.36 6.14
CA LEU A 169 -1.08 -9.39 6.63
C LEU A 169 -0.32 -10.61 6.12
N ASP A 170 -0.94 -11.80 6.07
CA ASP A 170 -0.35 -12.99 5.43
C ASP A 170 0.03 -12.71 3.97
N LEU A 171 -0.89 -12.12 3.21
CA LEU A 171 -0.62 -11.72 1.82
C LEU A 171 0.52 -10.70 1.74
N SER A 172 0.59 -9.76 2.69
CA SER A 172 1.67 -8.76 2.75
C SER A 172 3.03 -9.37 3.07
N GLN A 173 3.07 -10.39 3.94
CA GLN A 173 4.27 -11.16 4.20
C GLN A 173 4.73 -11.91 2.95
N ARG A 174 3.81 -12.58 2.24
CA ARG A 174 4.10 -13.26 0.97
C ARG A 174 4.55 -12.28 -0.11
N MET A 175 3.99 -11.07 -0.16
CA MET A 175 4.45 -10.00 -1.04
C MET A 175 5.90 -9.60 -0.73
N ALA A 176 6.24 -9.40 0.55
CA ALA A 176 7.59 -9.05 0.97
C ALA A 176 8.61 -10.15 0.58
N GLN A 177 8.23 -11.42 0.71
CA GLN A 177 9.05 -12.55 0.31
C GLN A 177 9.25 -12.64 -1.22
N ASP A 178 8.20 -12.41 -2.01
CA ASP A 178 8.32 -12.39 -3.49
C ASP A 178 9.24 -11.26 -3.98
N MET A 179 9.29 -10.15 -3.24
CA MET A 179 10.14 -8.99 -3.54
C MET A 179 11.49 -9.03 -2.83
N ALA A 180 11.84 -10.12 -2.14
CA ALA A 180 13.08 -10.22 -1.37
C ALA A 180 14.34 -9.97 -2.21
N SER A 181 14.35 -10.39 -3.49
CA SER A 181 15.47 -10.13 -4.42
C SER A 181 15.71 -8.62 -4.62
N VAL A 182 14.62 -7.83 -4.66
CA VAL A 182 14.70 -6.38 -4.80
C VAL A 182 15.27 -5.75 -3.52
N PHE A 183 14.83 -6.21 -2.36
CA PHE A 183 15.31 -5.69 -1.08
C PHE A 183 16.79 -6.03 -0.86
N VAL A 184 17.22 -7.25 -1.20
CA VAL A 184 18.64 -7.62 -1.20
C VAL A 184 19.45 -6.74 -2.15
N ALA A 185 18.93 -6.42 -3.34
CA ALA A 185 19.59 -5.52 -4.29
C ALA A 185 19.75 -4.08 -3.76
N LEU A 186 18.98 -3.71 -2.73
CA LEU A 186 19.00 -2.42 -2.03
C LEU A 186 19.71 -2.49 -0.66
N ASP A 187 20.31 -3.63 -0.30
CA ASP A 187 20.93 -3.88 1.01
C ASP A 187 19.94 -3.79 2.19
N GLU A 188 18.72 -4.29 1.97
CA GLU A 188 17.61 -4.27 2.94
C GLU A 188 17.09 -5.69 3.24
N ASP A 189 16.69 -5.93 4.50
CA ASP A 189 16.07 -7.19 4.95
C ASP A 189 14.56 -7.19 4.67
N ALA A 190 14.10 -8.14 3.84
CA ALA A 190 12.69 -8.32 3.47
C ALA A 190 11.76 -8.52 4.69
N ASP A 191 12.19 -9.30 5.68
CA ASP A 191 11.37 -9.57 6.86
C ASP A 191 11.24 -8.33 7.75
N ALA A 192 12.19 -7.40 7.65
CA ALA A 192 12.15 -6.17 8.42
C ALA A 192 11.00 -5.24 7.99
N TYR A 193 10.51 -5.33 6.74
CA TYR A 193 9.34 -4.58 6.27
C TYR A 193 8.06 -5.08 6.96
N PHE A 194 7.88 -6.39 6.99
CA PHE A 194 6.71 -7.00 7.64
C PHE A 194 6.71 -6.79 9.16
N ARG A 195 7.88 -6.91 9.81
CA ARG A 195 8.02 -6.58 11.24
C ARG A 195 7.71 -5.12 11.53
N ALA A 196 8.14 -4.18 10.69
CA ALA A 196 7.87 -2.77 10.90
C ALA A 196 6.38 -2.45 10.72
N LEU A 197 5.71 -3.06 9.72
CA LEU A 197 4.26 -2.95 9.55
C LEU A 197 3.51 -3.43 10.79
N THR A 198 3.80 -4.65 11.27
CA THR A 198 3.09 -5.21 12.43
C THR A 198 3.34 -4.43 13.72
N GLN A 199 4.53 -3.85 13.91
CA GLN A 199 4.84 -2.97 15.04
C GLN A 199 4.10 -1.62 15.01
N LYS A 200 3.72 -1.13 13.83
CA LYS A 200 2.92 0.09 13.68
C LYS A 200 1.43 -0.13 13.94
N LEU A 201 0.97 -1.36 13.76
CA LEU A 201 -0.43 -1.68 13.98
C LEU A 201 -0.76 -1.65 15.48
N PRO A 202 -1.86 -1.00 15.88
CA PRO A 202 -2.37 -1.07 17.23
C PRO A 202 -2.59 -2.51 17.72
N SER A 203 -2.36 -2.79 19.00
CA SER A 203 -2.52 -4.13 19.60
C SER A 203 -3.94 -4.71 19.56
N TRP A 204 -4.95 -3.90 19.22
CA TRP A 204 -6.31 -4.41 19.01
C TRP A 204 -6.52 -4.96 17.58
N LEU A 205 -5.57 -4.72 16.66
CA LEU A 205 -5.55 -5.19 15.26
C LEU A 205 -4.64 -6.41 15.03
N VAL A 206 -3.65 -6.65 15.90
CA VAL A 206 -2.63 -7.70 15.80
C VAL A 206 -2.48 -8.47 17.10
#